data_AF-A0AAP0R746-F1
#
_entry.id   AF-A0AAP0R746-F1
#
_cell.length_a   1.000
_cell.length_b   1.000
_cell.length_c   1.000
_cell.angle_alpha   90.00
_cell.angle_beta   90.00
_cell.angle_gamma   90.00
#
_symmetry.space_group_name_H-M   'P 1'
#
loop_
_entity.id
_entity.type
_entity.pdbx_description
1 polymer ?
#
loop_
_entity_poly.entity_id
_entity_poly.type
_entity_poly.pdbx_seq_one_letter_code
_entity_poly.pdbx_strand_id
1 'polypeptide(L)'
;MAEHQKAELFELTNGIIRLKLTNYGATITSLFLPDKQGNLADVVLGFDSLEPYLQGASPYFGCIVGRVANRIKDGKFTLDGVNYSLPINNPPNSLHGGHKGFDKVVWEVVEHINGENPSITFKYHSRDGEEGFPSFSVYLLLLFSRYHVFLWNDVSHDGEKGLLFLSLLLLFSSYRTFLCNDILIVPEPGYPGDVTVTATYTLTSGTTMRLDMEAVPKTKPTPVNLAQHTYWNLAGHSSGKVLEHSVQIWASRITPVDQNSIPTGEIMPVEGTVFDFNSENKIGSLIHEVPGLGYDHNYVLDCGEEKSGLKHAAKVKDPLSSRVLNLWTNAPGMQFYTANYVDGVFGKGGTIYGKHSGLCLETQGFPNAINQPNFPSIVVQPGEKYKHTMLFEFSVE
;
A
#
# COMPACT_ATOMS: atom_id res chain seq x y z
N MET A 1 -4.20 16.86 24.98
CA MET A 1 -3.20 15.90 24.49
C MET A 1 -3.93 14.61 24.21
N ALA A 2 -4.02 14.17 22.96
CA ALA A 2 -4.58 12.84 22.67
C ALA A 2 -3.63 11.81 23.31
N GLU A 3 -4.17 10.91 24.13
CA GLU A 3 -3.41 9.74 24.58
C GLU A 3 -2.84 9.05 23.35
N HIS A 4 -1.52 8.83 23.33
CA HIS A 4 -0.92 8.08 22.24
C HIS A 4 -1.43 6.64 22.37
N GLN A 5 -2.39 6.26 21.53
CA GLN A 5 -2.87 4.88 21.48
C GLN A 5 -1.68 3.95 21.20
N LYS A 6 -1.67 2.80 21.90
CA LYS A 6 -0.68 1.76 21.69
C LYS A 6 -1.16 0.82 20.59
N ALA A 7 -0.21 0.13 19.96
CA ALA A 7 -0.53 -0.98 19.07
C ALA A 7 -1.12 -2.14 19.88
N GLU A 8 -2.27 -2.65 19.45
CA GLU A 8 -3.05 -3.69 20.12
C GLU A 8 -3.61 -4.69 19.09
N LEU A 9 -3.96 -5.90 19.54
CA LEU A 9 -4.61 -6.93 18.74
C LEU A 9 -6.10 -7.00 19.07
N PHE A 10 -6.91 -7.18 18.04
CA PHE A 10 -8.37 -7.26 18.09
C PHE A 10 -8.84 -8.54 17.40
N GLU A 11 -10.00 -9.04 17.80
CA GLU A 11 -10.63 -10.19 17.17
C GLU A 11 -12.09 -9.86 16.83
N LEU A 12 -12.51 -10.26 15.63
CA LEU A 12 -13.90 -10.34 15.20
C LEU A 12 -14.23 -11.81 14.91
N THR A 13 -15.37 -12.28 15.41
CA THR A 13 -15.84 -13.65 15.18
C THR A 13 -17.35 -13.68 15.14
N ASN A 14 -17.90 -14.44 14.19
CA ASN A 14 -19.33 -14.74 14.08
C ASN A 14 -19.63 -16.22 14.38
N GLY A 15 -18.65 -16.95 14.93
CA GLY A 15 -18.74 -18.39 15.21
C GLY A 15 -18.34 -19.31 14.05
N ILE A 16 -18.27 -18.80 12.81
CA ILE A 16 -17.86 -19.56 11.61
C ILE A 16 -16.44 -19.17 11.19
N ILE A 17 -16.19 -17.87 11.04
CA ILE A 17 -14.88 -17.33 10.70
C ILE A 17 -14.34 -16.48 11.86
N ARG A 18 -13.01 -16.44 11.98
CA ARG A 18 -12.31 -15.65 12.99
C ARG A 18 -11.27 -14.76 12.33
N LEU A 19 -11.46 -13.46 12.44
CA LEU A 19 -10.58 -12.44 11.90
C LEU A 19 -9.80 -11.79 13.05
N LYS A 20 -8.48 -11.76 12.96
CA LYS A 20 -7.62 -11.03 13.88
C LYS A 20 -7.02 -9.82 13.19
N LEU A 21 -7.04 -8.69 13.89
CA LEU A 21 -6.63 -7.39 13.39
C LEU A 21 -5.65 -6.74 14.38
N THR A 22 -4.87 -5.77 13.93
CA THR A 22 -4.22 -4.79 14.80
C THR A 22 -4.49 -3.38 14.32
N ASN A 23 -4.59 -2.44 15.26
CA ASN A 23 -4.67 -1.01 14.93
C ASN A 23 -3.33 -0.45 14.40
N TYR A 24 -2.22 -1.19 14.44
CA TYR A 24 -1.02 -0.82 13.70
C TYR A 24 -1.19 -1.12 12.21
N GLY A 25 -1.28 -0.08 11.39
CA GLY A 25 -1.55 -0.22 9.96
C GLY A 25 -2.96 -0.71 9.60
N ALA A 26 -3.89 -0.76 10.57
CA ALA A 26 -5.22 -1.37 10.42
C ALA A 26 -5.15 -2.77 9.78
N THR A 27 -4.21 -3.58 10.27
CA THR A 27 -3.67 -4.77 9.61
C THR A 27 -4.46 -6.03 9.93
N ILE A 28 -4.75 -6.85 8.93
CA ILE A 28 -5.20 -8.24 9.08
C ILE A 28 -4.01 -9.12 9.46
N THR A 29 -4.04 -9.74 10.64
CA THR A 29 -2.96 -10.61 11.12
C THR A 29 -3.27 -12.09 10.94
N SER A 30 -4.54 -12.47 11.02
CA SER A 30 -5.04 -13.84 10.77
C SER A 30 -6.47 -13.82 10.24
N LEU A 31 -6.82 -14.80 9.41
CA LEU A 31 -8.21 -15.11 9.06
C LEU A 31 -8.39 -16.63 9.00
N PHE A 32 -9.16 -17.18 9.94
CA PHE A 32 -9.46 -18.61 9.99
C PHE A 32 -10.73 -18.93 9.21
N LEU A 33 -10.62 -19.84 8.23
CA LEU A 33 -11.72 -20.27 7.37
C LEU A 33 -11.85 -21.81 7.35
N PRO A 34 -13.07 -22.37 7.37
CA PRO A 34 -13.27 -23.80 7.22
C PRO A 34 -12.97 -24.25 5.78
N ASP A 35 -12.42 -25.45 5.62
CA ASP A 35 -12.42 -26.18 4.36
C ASP A 35 -13.75 -26.95 4.18
N LYS A 36 -13.89 -27.72 3.09
CA LYS A 36 -15.07 -28.58 2.84
C LYS A 36 -15.30 -29.67 3.90
N GLN A 37 -14.30 -30.01 4.71
CA GLN A 37 -14.41 -30.94 5.85
C GLN A 37 -14.71 -30.22 7.18
N GLY A 38 -14.76 -28.88 7.18
CA GLY A 38 -14.93 -28.07 8.38
C GLY A 38 -13.64 -27.79 9.15
N ASN A 39 -12.46 -28.17 8.63
CA ASN A 39 -11.19 -27.85 9.28
C ASN A 39 -10.84 -26.38 9.07
N LEU A 40 -10.62 -25.66 10.18
CA LEU A 40 -10.16 -24.28 10.14
C LEU A 40 -8.67 -24.22 9.80
N ALA A 41 -8.31 -23.35 8.86
CA ALA A 41 -6.93 -22.91 8.67
C ALA A 41 -6.86 -21.39 8.59
N ASP A 42 -5.75 -20.83 9.06
CA ASP A 42 -5.44 -19.41 8.86
C ASP A 42 -4.89 -19.20 7.45
N VAL A 43 -5.65 -18.48 6.62
CA VAL A 43 -5.41 -18.38 5.16
C VAL A 43 -4.66 -17.12 4.74
N VAL A 44 -4.09 -16.36 5.69
CA VAL A 44 -3.30 -15.16 5.38
C VAL A 44 -1.90 -15.28 5.96
N LEU A 45 -0.89 -14.73 5.29
CA LEU A 45 0.46 -14.64 5.85
C LEU A 45 0.51 -13.51 6.89
N GLY A 46 1.40 -13.63 7.87
CA GLY A 46 1.59 -12.63 8.91
C GLY A 46 2.44 -13.16 10.07
N PHE A 47 2.31 -12.52 11.23
CA PHE A 47 3.04 -12.87 12.45
C PHE A 47 2.08 -13.18 13.62
N ASP A 48 2.54 -13.99 14.57
CA ASP A 48 1.76 -14.38 15.76
C ASP A 48 1.59 -13.23 16.77
N SER A 49 2.48 -12.24 16.73
CA SER A 49 2.52 -11.10 17.65
C SER A 49 2.73 -9.78 16.90
N LEU A 50 2.59 -8.66 17.61
CA LEU A 50 2.78 -7.33 17.06
C LEU A 50 4.25 -6.98 16.81
N GLU A 51 5.17 -7.60 17.56
CA GLU A 51 6.58 -7.20 17.60
C GLU A 51 7.23 -7.20 16.19
N PRO A 52 7.07 -8.23 15.35
CA PRO A 52 7.66 -8.22 14.01
C PRO A 52 7.07 -7.14 13.09
N TYR A 53 5.78 -6.79 13.25
CA TYR A 53 5.19 -5.67 12.52
C TYR A 53 5.83 -4.34 12.94
N LEU A 54 5.99 -4.11 14.25
CA LEU A 54 6.58 -2.89 14.79
C LEU A 54 8.09 -2.75 14.48
N GLN A 55 8.80 -3.86 14.35
CA GLN A 55 10.22 -3.90 13.98
C GLN A 55 10.45 -3.79 12.46
N GLY A 56 9.39 -3.72 11.65
CA GLY A 56 9.52 -3.58 10.20
C GLY A 56 9.89 -4.87 9.46
N ALA A 57 9.67 -6.04 10.06
CA ALA A 57 9.88 -7.34 9.40
C ALA A 57 8.81 -7.63 8.33
N SER A 58 7.69 -6.91 8.37
CA SER A 58 6.55 -7.09 7.47
C SER A 58 6.81 -6.46 6.08
N PRO A 59 6.79 -7.24 4.98
CA PRO A 59 6.74 -6.70 3.62
C PRO A 59 5.29 -6.30 3.26
N TYR A 60 4.68 -5.46 4.09
CA TYR A 60 3.28 -5.04 3.99
C TYR A 60 2.25 -6.17 4.20
N PHE A 61 2.52 -7.17 5.05
CA PHE A 61 1.54 -8.22 5.35
C PHE A 61 0.26 -7.64 5.96
N GLY A 62 -0.85 -7.72 5.22
CA GLY A 62 -2.21 -7.53 5.72
C GLY A 62 -2.61 -6.08 6.04
N CYS A 63 -1.70 -5.12 5.89
CA CYS A 63 -1.93 -3.73 6.26
C CYS A 63 -2.79 -2.98 5.25
N ILE A 64 -3.27 -1.80 5.65
CA ILE A 64 -3.78 -0.80 4.73
C ILE A 64 -2.62 0.08 4.27
N VAL A 65 -2.48 0.19 2.96
CA VAL A 65 -1.51 1.06 2.32
C VAL A 65 -2.14 2.42 2.00
N GLY A 66 -1.37 3.48 2.23
CA GLY A 66 -1.70 4.86 1.85
C GLY A 66 -0.59 5.83 2.28
N ARG A 67 -0.65 7.11 1.91
CA ARG A 67 -1.77 7.82 1.28
C ARG A 67 -2.05 7.42 -0.17
N VAL A 68 -1.02 6.99 -0.90
CA VAL A 68 -1.12 6.47 -2.27
C VAL A 68 -0.49 5.08 -2.34
N ALA A 69 -1.32 4.08 -2.62
CA ALA A 69 -0.90 2.72 -2.88
C ALA A 69 -0.14 2.59 -4.21
N ASN A 70 0.74 1.58 -4.24
CA ASN A 70 1.68 1.31 -5.32
C ASN A 70 2.64 2.49 -5.57
N ARG A 71 3.21 2.59 -6.78
CA ARG A 71 4.33 3.47 -7.07
C ARG A 71 3.90 4.83 -7.62
N ILE A 72 4.66 5.86 -7.25
CA ILE A 72 4.71 7.18 -7.91
C ILE A 72 6.10 7.32 -8.52
N LYS A 73 6.14 7.52 -9.84
CA LYS A 73 7.38 7.64 -10.61
C LYS A 73 8.27 8.75 -10.06
N ASP A 74 9.54 8.45 -9.85
CA ASP A 74 10.57 9.38 -9.35
C ASP A 74 10.22 10.03 -8.00
N GLY A 75 9.21 9.50 -7.29
CA GLY A 75 8.64 10.11 -6.08
C GLY A 75 8.12 11.52 -6.31
N LYS A 76 7.72 11.89 -7.52
CA LYS A 76 7.35 13.27 -7.86
C LYS A 76 6.02 13.33 -8.57
N PHE A 77 5.29 14.40 -8.32
CA PHE A 77 4.08 14.75 -9.06
C PHE A 77 3.82 16.25 -9.01
N THR A 78 2.98 16.73 -9.92
CA THR A 78 2.50 18.11 -9.94
C THR A 78 1.00 18.12 -9.71
N LEU A 79 0.54 18.96 -8.78
CA LEU A 79 -0.88 19.16 -8.50
C LEU A 79 -1.16 20.66 -8.40
N ASP A 80 -2.12 21.15 -9.19
CA ASP A 80 -2.49 22.56 -9.29
C ASP A 80 -1.28 23.50 -9.53
N GLY A 81 -0.33 23.04 -10.35
CA GLY A 81 0.89 23.77 -10.68
C GLY A 81 1.97 23.76 -9.60
N VAL A 82 1.73 23.10 -8.46
CA VAL A 82 2.71 22.92 -7.38
C VAL A 82 3.40 21.56 -7.53
N ASN A 83 4.72 21.56 -7.42
CA ASN A 83 5.52 20.33 -7.46
C ASN A 83 5.68 19.75 -6.05
N TYR A 84 5.47 18.44 -5.94
CA TYR A 84 5.61 17.67 -4.72
C TYR A 84 6.69 16.61 -4.87
N SER A 85 7.42 16.37 -3.78
CA SER A 85 8.48 15.37 -3.70
C SER A 85 8.19 14.43 -2.54
N LEU A 86 8.28 13.13 -2.80
CA LEU A 86 8.05 12.05 -1.86
C LEU A 86 9.35 11.26 -1.65
N PRO A 87 9.47 10.53 -0.54
CA PRO A 87 10.65 9.74 -0.28
C PRO A 87 10.85 8.62 -1.30
N ILE A 88 12.09 8.43 -1.72
CA ILE A 88 12.47 7.34 -2.62
C ILE A 88 12.76 6.09 -1.79
N ASN A 89 11.70 5.44 -1.34
CA ASN A 89 11.75 4.20 -0.55
C ASN A 89 11.78 2.93 -1.42
N ASN A 90 11.55 3.05 -2.74
CA ASN A 90 11.75 1.97 -3.70
C ASN A 90 12.47 2.52 -4.95
N PRO A 91 13.80 2.73 -4.90
CA PRO A 91 14.53 3.45 -5.93
C PRO A 91 14.26 2.95 -7.36
N PRO A 92 14.03 3.85 -8.33
CA PRO A 92 14.07 5.32 -8.22
C PRO A 92 12.75 5.98 -7.76
N ASN A 93 11.76 5.21 -7.28
CA ASN A 93 10.38 5.65 -7.07
C ASN A 93 9.98 5.75 -5.59
N SER A 94 8.84 6.40 -5.34
CA SER A 94 8.12 6.29 -4.07
C SER A 94 7.10 5.14 -4.18
N LEU A 95 6.94 4.35 -3.12
CA LEU A 95 6.08 3.17 -3.05
C LEU A 95 5.24 3.17 -1.78
N HIS A 96 3.96 2.81 -1.89
CA HIS A 96 3.06 2.51 -0.77
C HIS A 96 3.04 3.61 0.31
N GLY A 97 2.97 4.86 -0.12
CA GLY A 97 2.91 6.00 0.78
C GLY A 97 4.26 6.52 1.29
N GLY A 98 5.37 5.79 1.15
CA GLY A 98 6.70 6.27 1.56
C GLY A 98 7.35 5.43 2.67
N HIS A 99 8.29 6.02 3.41
CA HIS A 99 9.01 5.32 4.49
C HIS A 99 8.07 4.94 5.64
N LYS A 100 7.22 5.86 6.08
CA LYS A 100 6.25 5.64 7.17
C LYS A 100 4.82 5.90 6.68
N GLY A 101 4.45 5.15 5.65
CA GLY A 101 3.08 5.08 5.15
C GLY A 101 2.07 4.60 6.19
N PHE A 102 0.82 4.53 5.76
CA PHE A 102 -0.33 4.17 6.60
C PHE A 102 -0.22 2.79 7.26
N ASP A 103 0.62 1.92 6.73
CA ASP A 103 0.93 0.61 7.27
C ASP A 103 1.79 0.66 8.55
N LYS A 104 2.52 1.77 8.78
CA LYS A 104 3.52 1.91 9.87
C LYS A 104 3.11 2.92 10.94
N VAL A 105 1.82 3.21 11.05
CA VAL A 105 1.26 4.12 12.06
C VAL A 105 0.22 3.40 12.91
N VAL A 106 0.04 3.88 14.15
CA VAL A 106 -1.05 3.42 15.00
C VAL A 106 -2.30 4.21 14.65
N TRP A 107 -3.36 3.48 14.31
CA TRP A 107 -4.68 4.02 14.05
C TRP A 107 -5.49 4.08 15.34
N GLU A 108 -6.33 5.11 15.45
CA GLU A 108 -7.32 5.24 16.51
C GLU A 108 -8.41 4.17 16.32
N VAL A 109 -8.70 3.36 17.33
CA VAL A 109 -9.93 2.54 17.35
C VAL A 109 -11.10 3.43 17.75
N VAL A 110 -11.99 3.73 16.81
CA VAL A 110 -13.15 4.60 17.07
C VAL A 110 -14.39 3.81 17.48
N GLU A 111 -14.48 2.55 17.06
CA GLU A 111 -15.61 1.68 17.34
C GLU A 111 -15.20 0.21 17.24
N HIS A 112 -15.64 -0.64 18.17
CA HIS A 112 -15.46 -2.10 18.13
C HIS A 112 -16.74 -2.76 18.64
N ILE A 113 -17.50 -3.36 17.73
CA ILE A 113 -18.81 -3.96 17.99
C ILE A 113 -18.70 -5.48 17.88
N ASN A 114 -19.25 -6.17 18.87
CA ASN A 114 -19.51 -7.60 18.82
C ASN A 114 -21.00 -7.85 18.57
N GLY A 115 -21.38 -9.04 18.10
CA GLY A 115 -22.78 -9.42 17.93
C GLY A 115 -23.03 -10.13 16.60
N GLU A 116 -24.19 -9.84 15.99
CA GLU A 116 -24.61 -10.48 14.74
C GLU A 116 -23.73 -10.08 13.54
N ASN A 117 -23.34 -8.81 13.46
CA ASN A 117 -22.40 -8.29 12.46
C ASN A 117 -21.20 -7.64 13.17
N PRO A 118 -20.26 -8.42 13.73
CA PRO A 118 -19.09 -7.88 14.40
C PRO A 118 -18.31 -6.95 13.49
N SER A 119 -17.89 -5.81 14.02
CA SER A 119 -17.15 -4.80 13.26
C SER A 119 -16.11 -4.07 14.11
N ILE A 120 -15.11 -3.50 13.45
CA ILE A 120 -14.16 -2.57 14.05
C ILE A 120 -13.83 -1.47 13.06
N THR A 121 -13.82 -0.22 13.54
CA THR A 121 -13.45 0.95 12.74
C THR A 121 -12.17 1.55 13.28
N PHE A 122 -11.18 1.66 12.40
CA PHE A 122 -9.93 2.36 12.63
C PHE A 122 -9.98 3.74 11.98
N LYS A 123 -9.31 4.73 12.58
CA LYS A 123 -9.20 6.09 12.06
C LYS A 123 -7.77 6.60 12.15
N TYR A 124 -7.31 7.28 11.12
CA TYR A 124 -6.02 7.94 11.10
C TYR A 124 -6.16 9.37 10.59
N HIS A 125 -5.36 10.28 11.14
CA HIS A 125 -5.27 11.66 10.70
C HIS A 125 -3.89 11.89 10.09
N SER A 126 -3.83 11.85 8.76
CA SER A 126 -2.64 12.12 7.97
C SER A 126 -2.49 13.63 7.78
N ARG A 127 -1.35 14.22 8.16
CA ARG A 127 -1.17 15.69 8.16
C ARG A 127 -0.79 16.25 6.79
N ASP A 128 -0.99 17.55 6.58
CA ASP A 128 -0.39 18.26 5.44
C ASP A 128 1.15 18.11 5.47
N GLY A 129 1.73 17.74 4.32
CA GLY A 129 3.16 17.50 4.17
C GLY A 129 3.66 16.17 4.76
N GLU A 130 2.77 15.24 5.14
CA GLU A 130 3.16 13.92 5.63
C GLU A 130 4.02 13.17 4.60
N GLU A 131 5.01 12.42 5.10
CA GLU A 131 6.09 11.80 4.33
C GLU A 131 7.02 12.81 3.62
N GLY A 132 6.83 14.11 3.86
CA GLY A 132 7.82 15.13 3.53
C GLY A 132 9.03 15.02 4.48
N PHE A 133 10.21 15.28 3.94
CA PHE A 133 11.43 15.29 4.76
C PHE A 133 11.54 16.59 5.57
N PRO A 134 12.17 16.55 6.77
CA PRO A 134 12.82 17.72 7.35
C PRO A 134 14.15 18.06 6.64
N SER A 135 14.43 17.53 5.45
CA SER A 135 15.69 17.76 4.74
C SER A 135 15.79 19.23 4.35
N PHE A 136 16.61 19.93 5.12
CA PHE A 136 16.89 21.33 4.97
C PHE A 136 17.72 21.52 3.70
N SER A 137 17.12 22.01 2.62
CA SER A 137 17.90 22.75 1.64
C SER A 137 18.33 24.05 2.33
N VAL A 138 19.61 24.14 2.70
CA VAL A 138 20.20 25.38 3.23
C VAL A 138 20.55 26.26 2.04
N TYR A 139 19.71 27.24 1.75
CA TYR A 139 20.09 28.31 0.83
C TYR A 139 20.92 29.33 1.62
N LEU A 140 22.23 29.34 1.36
CA LEU A 140 23.13 30.34 1.92
C LEU A 140 23.15 31.55 0.97
N LEU A 141 22.46 32.63 1.35
CA LEU A 141 22.55 33.88 0.59
C LEU A 141 23.82 34.64 1.02
N LEU A 142 24.93 34.43 0.30
CA LEU A 142 26.16 35.20 0.53
C LEU A 142 26.05 36.56 -0.16
N LEU A 143 25.76 37.61 0.62
CA LEU A 143 25.86 39.00 0.15
C LEU A 143 27.32 39.44 0.14
N PHE A 144 28.00 39.31 -1.00
CA PHE A 144 29.27 39.98 -1.22
C PHE A 144 29.03 41.47 -1.41
N SER A 145 29.74 42.31 -0.65
CA SER A 145 29.78 43.75 -0.93
C SER A 145 30.52 43.95 -2.26
N ARG A 146 29.72 44.00 -3.33
CA ARG A 146 30.07 44.13 -4.75
C ARG A 146 30.38 42.82 -5.49
N TYR A 147 29.37 42.41 -6.27
CA TYR A 147 29.37 41.49 -7.41
C TYR A 147 29.48 39.98 -7.12
N HIS A 148 28.46 39.27 -7.61
CA HIS A 148 28.25 37.82 -7.71
C HIS A 148 27.46 37.11 -6.59
N VAL A 149 26.29 36.59 -6.99
CA VAL A 149 25.48 35.61 -6.26
C VAL A 149 25.95 34.23 -6.71
N PHE A 150 26.37 33.39 -5.78
CA PHE A 150 26.60 31.96 -6.05
C PHE A 150 25.44 31.16 -5.46
N LEU A 151 24.73 30.43 -6.30
CA LEU A 151 23.75 29.43 -5.88
C LEU A 151 24.49 28.10 -5.76
N TRP A 152 24.55 27.54 -4.56
CA TRP A 152 25.05 26.17 -4.35
C TRP A 152 23.83 25.27 -4.21
N ASN A 153 23.60 24.43 -5.21
CA ASN A 153 22.63 23.35 -5.12
C ASN A 153 23.38 22.10 -4.71
N ASP A 154 22.81 21.37 -3.75
CA ASP A 154 23.12 19.97 -3.41
C ASP A 154 24.09 19.75 -2.23
N VAL A 155 23.51 19.69 -1.02
CA VAL A 155 24.09 18.92 0.09
C VAL A 155 23.17 17.75 0.38
N SER A 156 23.16 16.77 -0.52
CA SER A 156 22.52 15.48 -0.27
C SER A 156 23.55 14.40 0.10
N HIS A 157 23.13 13.62 1.10
CA HIS A 157 23.58 12.28 1.48
C HIS A 157 24.94 12.14 2.20
N ASP A 158 24.85 11.37 3.30
CA ASP A 158 25.86 10.94 4.28
C ASP A 158 26.25 11.91 5.39
N GLY A 159 26.17 11.41 6.63
CA GLY A 159 26.56 12.12 7.86
C GLY A 159 28.01 12.60 7.87
N GLU A 160 28.86 12.11 6.96
CA GLU A 160 30.20 12.63 6.71
C GLU A 160 30.21 14.00 6.01
N LYS A 161 29.22 14.30 5.14
CA LYS A 161 29.11 15.62 4.47
C LYS A 161 28.69 16.74 5.42
N GLY A 162 27.96 16.42 6.49
CA GLY A 162 27.64 17.38 7.56
C GLY A 162 28.87 17.83 8.34
N LEU A 163 29.83 16.92 8.56
CA LEU A 163 31.14 17.21 9.16
C LEU A 163 32.04 18.00 8.20
N LEU A 164 32.00 17.70 6.90
CA LEU A 164 32.66 18.47 5.84
C LEU A 164 32.11 19.91 5.74
N PHE A 165 30.81 20.10 5.94
CA PHE A 165 30.16 21.43 5.98
C PHE A 165 30.62 22.26 7.20
N LEU A 166 30.72 21.64 8.38
CA LEU A 166 31.28 22.28 9.58
C LEU A 166 32.78 22.59 9.45
N SER A 167 33.54 21.70 8.82
CA SER A 167 34.98 21.91 8.62
C SER A 167 35.30 22.91 7.51
N LEU A 168 34.45 23.06 6.48
CA LEU A 168 34.55 24.18 5.52
C LEU A 168 34.28 25.53 6.20
N LEU A 169 33.26 25.63 7.06
CA LEU A 169 32.98 26.85 7.83
C LEU A 169 34.17 27.24 8.73
N LEU A 170 34.83 26.26 9.34
CA LEU A 170 36.03 26.47 10.16
C LEU A 170 37.27 26.83 9.31
N LEU A 171 37.43 26.24 8.13
CA LEU A 171 38.52 26.57 7.19
C LEU A 171 38.42 28.01 6.69
N PHE A 172 37.21 28.52 6.42
CA PHE A 172 37.01 29.91 6.00
C PHE A 172 37.11 30.93 7.16
N SER A 173 37.07 30.51 8.43
CA SER A 173 37.28 31.41 9.59
C SER A 173 38.70 31.98 9.67
N SER A 174 39.66 31.44 8.91
CA SER A 174 41.05 31.92 8.88
C SER A 174 41.31 33.03 7.85
N TYR A 175 40.34 33.36 6.99
CA TYR A 175 40.43 34.48 6.05
C TYR A 175 39.08 35.20 5.92
N ARG A 176 38.94 36.28 6.71
CA ARG A 176 37.83 37.26 6.71
C ARG A 176 36.54 36.83 7.42
N THR A 177 35.96 37.81 8.11
CA THR A 177 34.65 37.75 8.76
C THR A 177 33.56 37.55 7.71
N PHE A 178 32.80 36.45 7.80
CA PHE A 178 31.59 36.23 7.02
C PHE A 178 30.37 36.60 7.88
N LEU A 179 29.46 37.39 7.32
CA LEU A 179 28.13 37.64 7.89
C LEU A 179 27.13 36.78 7.10
N CYS A 180 26.73 35.65 7.67
CA CYS A 180 25.56 34.91 7.20
C CYS A 180 24.32 35.56 7.82
N ASN A 181 23.59 36.35 7.04
CA ASN A 181 22.42 37.07 7.57
C ASN A 181 21.15 36.21 7.58
N ASP A 182 20.99 35.26 6.65
CA ASP A 182 19.77 34.45 6.52
C ASP A 182 20.10 33.03 6.05
N ILE A 183 19.56 32.03 6.75
CA ILE A 183 19.49 30.62 6.31
C ILE A 183 18.04 30.37 5.94
N LEU A 184 17.74 30.22 4.64
CA LEU A 184 16.42 29.78 4.22
C LEU A 184 16.39 28.26 4.20
N ILE A 185 15.52 27.71 5.02
CA ILE A 185 15.15 26.30 5.05
C ILE A 185 13.86 26.16 4.25
N VAL A 186 13.88 25.41 3.16
CA VAL A 186 12.66 25.03 2.44
C VAL A 186 12.42 23.55 2.67
N PRO A 187 11.38 23.14 3.42
CA PRO A 187 11.02 21.73 3.52
C PRO A 187 10.55 21.24 2.15
N GLU A 188 11.00 20.05 1.74
CA GLU A 188 10.43 19.40 0.57
C GLU A 188 9.01 18.93 0.89
N PRO A 189 7.99 19.38 0.12
CA PRO A 189 6.61 19.10 0.47
C PRO A 189 6.26 17.64 0.17
N GLY A 190 5.91 16.88 1.20
CA GLY A 190 5.26 15.57 1.10
C GLY A 190 3.83 15.67 0.57
N TYR A 191 2.95 14.74 0.95
CA TYR A 191 1.57 14.77 0.44
C TYR A 191 0.82 16.03 0.93
N PRO A 192 0.17 16.81 0.03
CA PRO A 192 -0.55 18.01 0.42
C PRO A 192 -1.85 17.70 1.15
N GLY A 193 -2.29 18.58 2.03
CA GLY A 193 -3.57 18.52 2.71
C GLY A 193 -3.62 17.53 3.87
N ASP A 194 -4.34 17.94 4.91
CA ASP A 194 -4.75 17.05 6.00
C ASP A 194 -5.84 16.11 5.50
N VAL A 195 -5.74 14.83 5.82
CA VAL A 195 -6.69 13.80 5.42
C VAL A 195 -7.11 13.00 6.65
N THR A 196 -8.42 12.97 6.91
CA THR A 196 -8.99 11.99 7.83
C THR A 196 -9.30 10.73 7.06
N VAL A 197 -8.77 9.60 7.51
CA VAL A 197 -8.93 8.29 6.88
C VAL A 197 -9.60 7.36 7.87
N THR A 198 -10.53 6.54 7.40
CA THR A 198 -11.18 5.49 8.20
C THR A 198 -11.17 4.18 7.46
N ALA A 199 -11.06 3.09 8.21
CA ALA A 199 -11.16 1.72 7.71
C ALA A 199 -12.05 0.90 8.63
N THR A 200 -13.16 0.41 8.11
CA THR A 200 -14.13 -0.40 8.85
C THR A 200 -14.12 -1.82 8.32
N TYR A 201 -13.74 -2.77 9.17
CA TYR A 201 -13.88 -4.20 8.91
C TYR A 201 -15.17 -4.71 9.54
N THR A 202 -15.99 -5.43 8.78
CA THR A 202 -17.26 -5.99 9.25
C THR A 202 -17.42 -7.43 8.76
N LEU A 203 -17.84 -8.35 9.63
CA LEU A 203 -18.29 -9.68 9.22
C LEU A 203 -19.81 -9.60 8.95
N THR A 204 -20.20 -9.51 7.68
CA THR A 204 -21.59 -9.20 7.28
C THR A 204 -22.46 -10.43 7.08
N SER A 205 -21.88 -11.62 7.07
CA SER A 205 -22.56 -12.91 6.96
C SER A 205 -21.68 -14.00 7.56
N GLY A 206 -22.10 -15.27 7.49
CA GLY A 206 -21.31 -16.40 8.00
C GLY A 206 -19.87 -16.46 7.48
N THR A 207 -19.64 -16.17 6.19
CA THR A 207 -18.32 -16.26 5.56
C THR A 207 -18.00 -15.05 4.68
N THR A 208 -18.61 -13.89 4.96
CA THR A 208 -18.35 -12.65 4.22
C THR A 208 -17.69 -11.62 5.12
N MET A 209 -16.53 -11.11 4.70
CA MET A 209 -15.85 -9.97 5.31
C MET A 209 -15.98 -8.76 4.37
N ARG A 210 -16.40 -7.62 4.92
CA ARG A 210 -16.46 -6.34 4.23
C ARG A 210 -15.40 -5.40 4.81
N LEU A 211 -14.70 -4.68 3.95
CA LEU A 211 -13.82 -3.57 4.30
C LEU A 211 -14.32 -2.31 3.59
N ASP A 212 -14.66 -1.28 4.37
CA ASP A 212 -14.96 0.06 3.86
C ASP A 212 -13.86 1.02 4.26
N MET A 213 -13.23 1.64 3.28
CA MET A 213 -12.22 2.67 3.45
C MET A 213 -12.77 4.01 2.96
N GLU A 214 -12.65 5.04 3.79
CA GLU A 214 -12.97 6.41 3.41
C GLU A 214 -11.80 7.33 3.69
N ALA A 215 -11.64 8.36 2.86
CA ALA A 215 -10.71 9.44 3.13
C ALA A 215 -11.33 10.79 2.77
N VAL A 216 -11.14 11.77 3.64
CA VAL A 216 -11.71 13.12 3.49
C VAL A 216 -10.60 14.14 3.65
N PRO A 217 -10.09 14.72 2.55
CA PRO A 217 -9.20 15.87 2.59
C PRO A 217 -9.90 17.06 3.24
N LYS A 218 -9.18 17.78 4.10
CA LYS A 218 -9.72 18.90 4.89
C LYS A 218 -9.22 20.26 4.41
N THR A 219 -7.98 20.33 3.96
CA THR A 219 -7.31 21.63 3.77
C THR A 219 -6.86 21.88 2.32
N LYS A 220 -6.43 20.85 1.58
CA LYS A 220 -5.98 20.97 0.19
C LYS A 220 -6.42 19.76 -0.65
N PRO A 221 -6.52 19.90 -1.99
CA PRO A 221 -6.63 18.77 -2.89
C PRO A 221 -5.42 17.85 -2.73
N THR A 222 -5.63 16.54 -2.80
CA THR A 222 -4.56 15.56 -2.56
C THR A 222 -4.81 14.24 -3.27
N PRO A 223 -3.78 13.53 -3.75
CA PRO A 223 -3.95 12.18 -4.24
C PRO A 223 -4.26 11.23 -3.08
N VAL A 224 -5.30 10.40 -3.24
CA VAL A 224 -5.64 9.32 -2.32
C VAL A 224 -5.87 8.05 -3.13
N ASN A 225 -5.13 7.00 -2.78
CA ASN A 225 -5.33 5.65 -3.31
C ASN A 225 -5.06 4.67 -2.17
N LEU A 226 -6.11 4.05 -1.63
CA LEU A 226 -6.00 3.13 -0.50
C LEU A 226 -6.18 1.69 -0.97
N ALA A 227 -5.31 0.80 -0.50
CA ALA A 227 -5.36 -0.61 -0.82
C ALA A 227 -5.16 -1.48 0.43
N GLN A 228 -5.72 -2.68 0.42
CA GLN A 228 -5.54 -3.68 1.47
C GLN A 228 -4.55 -4.75 0.98
N HIS A 229 -3.42 -4.89 1.68
CA HIS A 229 -2.26 -5.67 1.21
C HIS A 229 -2.17 -7.07 1.84
N THR A 230 -3.29 -7.81 1.93
CA THR A 230 -3.27 -9.21 2.40
C THR A 230 -2.55 -10.12 1.42
N TYR A 231 -1.72 -10.99 1.98
CA TYR A 231 -1.12 -12.13 1.27
C TYR A 231 -1.94 -13.38 1.59
N TRP A 232 -2.71 -13.84 0.62
CA TRP A 232 -3.62 -14.97 0.71
C TRP A 232 -2.90 -16.27 0.38
N ASN A 233 -3.15 -17.30 1.17
CA ASN A 233 -2.90 -18.69 0.83
C ASN A 233 -4.08 -19.53 1.31
N LEU A 234 -5.03 -19.81 0.42
CA LEU A 234 -6.28 -20.51 0.76
C LEU A 234 -6.05 -21.96 1.22
N ALA A 235 -4.89 -22.56 0.96
CA ALA A 235 -4.51 -23.85 1.52
C ALA A 235 -4.07 -23.75 3.00
N GLY A 236 -3.87 -22.54 3.51
CA GLY A 236 -3.30 -22.23 4.82
C GLY A 236 -1.93 -21.55 4.69
N HIS A 237 -1.61 -20.62 5.58
CA HIS A 237 -0.40 -19.80 5.47
C HIS A 237 0.90 -20.62 5.48
N SER A 238 0.89 -21.81 6.07
CA SER A 238 2.04 -22.71 6.17
C SER A 238 2.10 -23.76 5.05
N SER A 239 1.21 -23.69 4.07
CA SER A 239 1.05 -24.73 3.04
C SER A 239 2.00 -24.59 1.85
N GLY A 240 3.01 -23.72 1.94
CA GLY A 240 4.00 -23.52 0.88
C GLY A 240 3.52 -22.56 -0.19
N LYS A 241 3.76 -22.89 -1.47
CA LYS A 241 3.53 -21.97 -2.60
C LYS A 241 2.08 -22.01 -3.11
N VAL A 242 1.58 -20.88 -3.58
CA VAL A 242 0.22 -20.74 -4.15
C VAL A 242 0.12 -21.10 -5.65
N LEU A 243 1.13 -21.77 -6.22
CA LEU A 243 1.19 -22.00 -7.67
C LEU A 243 0.08 -22.93 -8.19
N GLU A 244 -0.48 -23.77 -7.32
CA GLU A 244 -1.59 -24.66 -7.67
C GLU A 244 -2.98 -24.02 -7.49
N HIS A 245 -3.06 -22.83 -6.88
CA HIS A 245 -4.30 -22.07 -6.82
C HIS A 245 -4.74 -21.72 -8.24
N SER A 246 -6.04 -21.84 -8.50
CA SER A 246 -6.65 -21.28 -9.69
C SER A 246 -7.16 -19.87 -9.40
N VAL A 247 -7.05 -19.00 -10.42
CA VAL A 247 -7.49 -17.62 -10.38
C VAL A 247 -8.28 -17.32 -11.64
N GLN A 248 -9.38 -16.59 -11.48
CA GLN A 248 -10.06 -15.87 -12.54
C GLN A 248 -10.07 -14.39 -12.17
N ILE A 249 -9.74 -13.51 -13.11
CA ILE A 249 -9.76 -12.06 -12.95
C ILE A 249 -10.67 -11.49 -14.03
N TRP A 250 -11.70 -10.75 -13.62
CA TRP A 250 -12.59 -10.07 -14.57
C TRP A 250 -12.00 -8.71 -14.97
N ALA A 251 -11.03 -8.79 -15.87
CA ALA A 251 -10.37 -7.65 -16.46
C ALA A 251 -9.95 -7.96 -17.89
N SER A 252 -10.41 -7.15 -18.85
CA SER A 252 -10.03 -7.32 -20.25
C SER A 252 -8.64 -6.75 -20.57
N ARG A 253 -8.07 -5.96 -19.65
CA ARG A 253 -6.83 -5.18 -19.87
C ARG A 253 -5.96 -5.09 -18.60
N ILE A 254 -4.67 -4.83 -18.78
CA ILE A 254 -3.72 -4.45 -17.72
C ILE A 254 -3.06 -3.10 -18.03
N THR A 255 -2.39 -2.54 -17.03
CA THR A 255 -1.43 -1.44 -17.22
C THR A 255 0.00 -2.00 -17.23
N PRO A 256 0.63 -2.23 -18.40
CA PRO A 256 1.98 -2.77 -18.48
C PRO A 256 3.00 -1.80 -17.87
N VAL A 257 4.09 -2.36 -17.38
CA VAL A 257 5.10 -1.64 -16.60
C VAL A 257 6.46 -1.60 -17.29
N ASP A 258 7.26 -0.59 -16.95
CA ASP A 258 8.67 -0.50 -17.33
C ASP A 258 9.57 -1.36 -16.41
N GLN A 259 10.88 -1.29 -16.61
CA GLN A 259 11.87 -2.02 -15.81
C GLN A 259 11.90 -1.66 -14.32
N ASN A 260 11.27 -0.55 -13.92
CA ASN A 260 11.15 -0.09 -12.54
C ASN A 260 9.75 -0.35 -11.96
N SER A 261 8.94 -1.19 -12.64
CA SER A 261 7.57 -1.51 -12.27
C SER A 261 6.63 -0.28 -12.25
N ILE A 262 6.91 0.74 -13.07
CA ILE A 262 6.02 1.89 -13.26
C ILE A 262 5.15 1.66 -14.49
N PRO A 263 3.82 1.85 -14.41
CA PRO A 263 2.97 1.82 -15.59
C PRO A 263 3.41 2.84 -16.64
N THR A 264 3.55 2.37 -17.88
CA THR A 264 4.00 3.19 -19.01
C THR A 264 2.98 4.24 -19.44
N GLY A 265 1.71 4.07 -19.02
CA GLY A 265 0.55 4.83 -19.48
C GLY A 265 -0.27 4.06 -20.52
N GLU A 266 0.26 2.98 -21.07
CA GLU A 266 -0.49 2.08 -21.94
C GLU A 266 -1.59 1.32 -21.16
N ILE A 267 -2.66 0.96 -21.86
CA ILE A 267 -3.67 0.02 -21.38
C ILE A 267 -3.73 -1.13 -22.40
N MET A 268 -3.18 -2.28 -22.04
CA MET A 268 -2.94 -3.41 -22.93
C MET A 268 -4.00 -4.50 -22.76
N PRO A 269 -4.61 -5.05 -23.83
CA PRO A 269 -5.49 -6.21 -23.74
C PRO A 269 -4.78 -7.44 -23.15
N VAL A 270 -5.51 -8.24 -22.36
CA VAL A 270 -4.94 -9.49 -21.82
C VAL A 270 -5.12 -10.69 -22.75
N GLU A 271 -6.09 -10.66 -23.66
CA GLU A 271 -6.42 -11.77 -24.56
C GLU A 271 -5.18 -12.25 -25.33
N GLY A 272 -4.89 -13.56 -25.24
CA GLY A 272 -3.74 -14.17 -25.91
C GLY A 272 -2.38 -13.85 -25.28
N THR A 273 -2.34 -13.24 -24.09
CA THR A 273 -1.10 -12.95 -23.34
C THR A 273 -0.99 -13.83 -22.08
N VAL A 274 0.18 -13.81 -21.44
CA VAL A 274 0.43 -14.49 -20.15
C VAL A 274 -0.39 -13.93 -18.98
N PHE A 275 -1.07 -12.80 -19.19
CA PHE A 275 -1.93 -12.11 -18.24
C PHE A 275 -3.41 -12.47 -18.39
N ASP A 276 -3.77 -13.37 -19.31
CA ASP A 276 -5.17 -13.73 -19.52
C ASP A 276 -5.70 -14.67 -18.42
N PHE A 277 -6.41 -14.09 -17.46
CA PHE A 277 -7.18 -14.79 -16.43
C PHE A 277 -8.69 -14.57 -16.59
N ASN A 278 -9.19 -14.19 -17.78
CA ASN A 278 -10.64 -14.03 -17.99
C ASN A 278 -11.41 -15.35 -17.79
N SER A 279 -10.73 -16.47 -17.98
CA SER A 279 -11.15 -17.80 -17.54
C SER A 279 -10.27 -18.29 -16.40
N GLU A 280 -10.83 -19.13 -15.52
CA GLU A 280 -10.10 -19.75 -14.42
C GLU A 280 -8.85 -20.49 -14.93
N ASN A 281 -7.67 -20.13 -14.41
CA ASN A 281 -6.39 -20.74 -14.74
C ASN A 281 -5.48 -20.82 -13.51
N LYS A 282 -4.57 -21.80 -13.47
CA LYS A 282 -3.61 -21.93 -12.36
C LYS A 282 -2.56 -20.84 -12.43
N ILE A 283 -2.20 -20.30 -11.26
CA ILE A 283 -1.14 -19.28 -11.14
C ILE A 283 0.17 -19.79 -11.73
N GLY A 284 0.53 -21.04 -11.45
CA GLY A 284 1.79 -21.64 -11.89
C GLY A 284 1.91 -21.94 -13.39
N SER A 285 0.80 -21.95 -14.14
CA SER A 285 0.78 -22.41 -15.55
C SER A 285 1.74 -21.59 -16.43
N LEU A 286 1.64 -20.26 -16.36
CA LEU A 286 2.37 -19.33 -17.23
C LEU A 286 3.27 -18.35 -16.47
N ILE A 287 3.40 -18.49 -15.14
CA ILE A 287 4.17 -17.55 -14.31
C ILE A 287 5.65 -17.42 -14.74
N HIS A 288 6.21 -18.46 -15.35
CA HIS A 288 7.60 -18.48 -15.84
C HIS A 288 7.78 -17.70 -17.15
N GLU A 289 6.70 -17.41 -17.87
CA GLU A 289 6.70 -16.59 -19.08
C GLU A 289 6.47 -15.10 -18.76
N VAL A 290 6.03 -14.79 -17.53
CA VAL A 290 5.85 -13.40 -17.08
C VAL A 290 7.22 -12.72 -16.97
N PRO A 291 7.43 -11.56 -17.61
CA PRO A 291 8.66 -10.80 -17.43
C PRO A 291 8.91 -10.50 -15.95
N GLY A 292 10.11 -10.84 -15.46
CA GLY A 292 10.49 -10.66 -14.06
C GLY A 292 10.35 -11.93 -13.23
N LEU A 293 9.80 -11.81 -12.02
CA LEU A 293 9.82 -12.88 -11.02
C LEU A 293 8.46 -13.58 -10.82
N GLY A 294 7.40 -13.07 -11.45
CA GLY A 294 6.01 -13.53 -11.34
C GLY A 294 5.05 -12.37 -11.62
N TYR A 295 3.77 -12.55 -11.32
CA TYR A 295 2.79 -11.50 -11.51
C TYR A 295 3.00 -10.38 -10.48
N ASP A 296 3.03 -9.14 -10.96
CA ASP A 296 3.02 -7.90 -10.19
C ASP A 296 2.43 -6.77 -11.06
N HIS A 297 1.18 -6.94 -11.49
CA HIS A 297 0.54 -6.07 -12.48
C HIS A 297 -0.84 -5.59 -12.02
N ASN A 298 -1.18 -4.36 -12.38
CA ASN A 298 -2.52 -3.81 -12.18
C ASN A 298 -3.43 -4.21 -13.35
N TYR A 299 -4.50 -4.92 -13.02
CA TYR A 299 -5.60 -5.29 -13.90
C TYR A 299 -6.67 -4.20 -13.89
N VAL A 300 -7.23 -3.91 -15.06
CA VAL A 300 -8.29 -2.92 -15.25
C VAL A 300 -9.64 -3.61 -15.08
N LEU A 301 -10.35 -3.32 -13.98
CA LEU A 301 -11.62 -3.97 -13.64
C LEU A 301 -12.77 -3.36 -14.46
N ASP A 302 -12.94 -3.86 -15.67
CA ASP A 302 -13.85 -3.32 -16.69
C ASP A 302 -14.88 -4.33 -17.22
N CYS A 303 -14.86 -5.56 -16.72
CA CYS A 303 -15.84 -6.58 -17.07
C CYS A 303 -16.31 -7.34 -15.82
N GLY A 304 -17.19 -8.33 -16.02
CA GLY A 304 -17.73 -9.16 -14.95
C GLY A 304 -19.08 -8.70 -14.43
N GLU A 305 -19.59 -9.50 -13.49
CA GLU A 305 -20.86 -9.21 -12.82
C GLU A 305 -20.71 -8.04 -11.86
N GLU A 306 -21.80 -7.31 -11.66
CA GLU A 306 -21.88 -6.27 -10.65
C GLU A 306 -22.99 -6.61 -9.67
N LYS A 307 -22.72 -6.43 -8.37
CA LYS A 307 -23.74 -6.52 -7.33
C LYS A 307 -23.59 -5.36 -6.36
N SER A 308 -24.70 -4.68 -6.09
CA SER A 308 -24.75 -3.56 -5.13
C SER A 308 -23.68 -2.49 -5.38
N GLY A 309 -23.36 -2.19 -6.65
CA GLY A 309 -22.32 -1.21 -7.00
C GLY A 309 -20.88 -1.72 -6.92
N LEU A 310 -20.66 -3.03 -6.69
CA LEU A 310 -19.36 -3.67 -6.62
C LEU A 310 -19.18 -4.64 -7.79
N LYS A 311 -18.09 -4.50 -8.53
CA LYS A 311 -17.68 -5.41 -9.60
C LYS A 311 -17.01 -6.64 -9.02
N HIS A 312 -17.25 -7.80 -9.62
CA HIS A 312 -16.50 -9.00 -9.31
C HIS A 312 -15.06 -8.83 -9.81
N ALA A 313 -14.08 -8.68 -8.93
CA ALA A 313 -12.70 -8.42 -9.30
C ALA A 313 -11.96 -9.73 -9.63
N ALA A 314 -12.05 -10.70 -8.72
CA ALA A 314 -11.34 -11.96 -8.85
C ALA A 314 -12.01 -13.09 -8.06
N LYS A 315 -11.81 -14.31 -8.57
CA LYS A 315 -12.10 -15.56 -7.87
C LYS A 315 -10.79 -16.33 -7.73
N VAL A 316 -10.50 -16.80 -6.52
CA VAL A 316 -9.34 -17.63 -6.22
C VAL A 316 -9.81 -18.92 -5.57
N LYS A 317 -9.25 -20.06 -5.99
CA LYS A 317 -9.58 -21.37 -5.44
C LYS A 317 -8.32 -22.17 -5.13
N ASP A 318 -8.27 -22.78 -3.95
CA ASP A 318 -7.28 -23.81 -3.65
C ASP A 318 -7.85 -25.19 -4.02
N PRO A 319 -7.17 -26.00 -4.85
CA PRO A 319 -7.69 -27.30 -5.28
C PRO A 319 -7.82 -28.33 -4.17
N LEU A 320 -7.03 -28.24 -3.08
CA LEU A 320 -6.99 -29.27 -2.04
C LEU A 320 -8.02 -29.04 -0.93
N SER A 321 -8.02 -27.84 -0.33
CA SER A 321 -8.98 -27.46 0.71
C SER A 321 -10.37 -27.15 0.16
N SER A 322 -10.48 -26.97 -1.16
CA SER A 322 -11.69 -26.49 -1.83
C SER A 322 -12.14 -25.10 -1.37
N ARG A 323 -11.35 -24.36 -0.58
CA ARG A 323 -11.67 -22.98 -0.20
C ARG A 323 -11.63 -22.07 -1.42
N VAL A 324 -12.62 -21.19 -1.49
CA VAL A 324 -12.79 -20.19 -2.55
C VAL A 324 -12.89 -18.81 -1.93
N LEU A 325 -12.24 -17.83 -2.56
CA LEU A 325 -12.39 -16.40 -2.29
C LEU A 325 -12.94 -15.74 -3.55
N ASN A 326 -14.12 -15.12 -3.46
CA ASN A 326 -14.60 -14.14 -4.44
C ASN A 326 -14.40 -12.74 -3.87
N LEU A 327 -13.72 -11.87 -4.61
CA LEU A 327 -13.46 -10.49 -4.23
C LEU A 327 -14.31 -9.54 -5.08
N TRP A 328 -15.07 -8.68 -4.42
CA TRP A 328 -15.85 -7.62 -5.08
C TRP A 328 -15.39 -6.25 -4.64
N THR A 329 -15.38 -5.27 -5.53
CA THR A 329 -14.89 -3.92 -5.24
C THR A 329 -15.55 -2.83 -6.09
N ASN A 330 -15.52 -1.59 -5.62
CA ASN A 330 -15.82 -0.42 -6.43
C ASN A 330 -14.56 0.25 -7.03
N ALA A 331 -13.36 -0.28 -6.76
CA ALA A 331 -12.13 0.25 -7.31
C ALA A 331 -12.04 0.03 -8.84
N PRO A 332 -11.36 0.92 -9.58
CA PRO A 332 -11.21 0.77 -11.02
C PRO A 332 -10.18 -0.30 -11.42
N GLY A 333 -9.24 -0.63 -10.53
CA GLY A 333 -8.17 -1.59 -10.80
C GLY A 333 -7.87 -2.52 -9.64
N MET A 334 -7.02 -3.51 -9.89
CA MET A 334 -6.54 -4.45 -8.89
C MET A 334 -5.09 -4.87 -9.19
N GLN A 335 -4.18 -4.68 -8.23
CA GLN A 335 -2.86 -5.30 -8.29
C GLN A 335 -3.02 -6.80 -8.02
N PHE A 336 -2.54 -7.62 -8.96
CA PHE A 336 -2.33 -9.05 -8.72
C PHE A 336 -0.84 -9.30 -8.57
N TYR A 337 -0.43 -9.65 -7.35
CA TYR A 337 0.96 -9.85 -6.98
C TYR A 337 1.19 -11.23 -6.35
N THR A 338 2.17 -11.98 -6.82
CA THR A 338 2.45 -13.36 -6.38
C THR A 338 3.59 -13.47 -5.38
N ALA A 339 3.75 -12.52 -4.46
CA ALA A 339 4.76 -12.57 -3.39
C ALA A 339 6.19 -12.83 -3.91
N ASN A 340 6.54 -12.18 -5.03
CA ASN A 340 7.76 -12.46 -5.78
C ASN A 340 9.04 -12.16 -5.00
N TYR A 341 8.98 -11.19 -4.09
CA TYR A 341 10.10 -10.67 -3.30
C TYR A 341 10.07 -11.11 -1.83
N VAL A 342 9.11 -11.93 -1.41
CA VAL A 342 9.11 -12.50 -0.07
C VAL A 342 10.23 -13.53 0.00
N ASP A 343 11.19 -13.35 0.89
CA ASP A 343 12.34 -14.24 1.03
C ASP A 343 12.77 -14.36 2.50
N GLY A 344 12.71 -15.58 3.04
CA GLY A 344 13.21 -15.89 4.38
C GLY A 344 12.46 -15.22 5.54
N VAL A 345 11.19 -14.83 5.40
CA VAL A 345 10.45 -14.13 6.46
C VAL A 345 9.90 -15.12 7.48
N PHE A 346 10.30 -14.99 8.75
CA PHE A 346 9.78 -15.81 9.86
C PHE A 346 8.36 -15.39 10.26
N GLY A 347 7.37 -16.12 9.77
CA GLY A 347 5.95 -15.89 10.02
C GLY A 347 5.37 -16.70 11.17
N LYS A 348 4.03 -16.83 11.13
CA LYS A 348 3.25 -17.56 12.13
C LYS A 348 3.69 -19.02 12.31
N GLY A 349 3.67 -19.48 13.56
CA GLY A 349 4.03 -20.85 13.93
C GLY A 349 5.45 -21.25 13.57
N GLY A 350 6.36 -20.28 13.39
CA GLY A 350 7.74 -20.51 12.95
C GLY A 350 7.88 -20.86 11.46
N THR A 351 6.82 -20.71 10.67
CA THR A 351 6.87 -20.93 9.21
C THR A 351 7.78 -19.90 8.56
N ILE A 352 8.65 -20.33 7.66
CA ILE A 352 9.45 -19.40 6.83
C ILE A 352 8.70 -19.16 5.52
N TYR A 353 8.22 -17.93 5.31
CA TYR A 353 7.61 -17.50 4.06
C TYR A 353 8.68 -17.14 3.04
N GLY A 354 8.50 -17.60 1.82
CA GLY A 354 9.40 -17.33 0.69
C GLY A 354 8.63 -17.03 -0.60
N LYS A 355 9.34 -17.01 -1.71
CA LYS A 355 8.80 -16.63 -3.02
C LYS A 355 7.56 -17.46 -3.37
N HIS A 356 6.48 -16.75 -3.71
CA HIS A 356 5.17 -17.34 -4.06
C HIS A 356 4.44 -18.04 -2.91
N SER A 357 4.78 -17.77 -1.65
CA SER A 357 4.06 -18.32 -0.49
C SER A 357 2.64 -17.77 -0.30
N GLY A 358 2.32 -16.66 -0.96
CA GLY A 358 0.98 -16.05 -0.99
C GLY A 358 0.74 -15.28 -2.28
N LEU A 359 -0.48 -14.79 -2.44
CA LEU A 359 -0.87 -13.83 -3.49
C LEU A 359 -1.60 -12.63 -2.87
N CYS A 360 -1.51 -11.47 -3.51
CA CYS A 360 -2.23 -10.26 -3.14
C CYS A 360 -3.24 -9.89 -4.22
N LEU A 361 -4.39 -9.36 -3.79
CA LEU A 361 -5.48 -8.85 -4.63
C LEU A 361 -5.81 -7.43 -4.15
N GLU A 362 -4.92 -6.50 -4.46
CA GLU A 362 -5.00 -5.13 -3.94
C GLU A 362 -5.90 -4.30 -4.86
N THR A 363 -7.18 -4.20 -4.56
CA THR A 363 -8.07 -3.32 -5.34
C THR A 363 -7.70 -1.87 -5.07
N GLN A 364 -7.59 -1.05 -6.12
CA GLN A 364 -6.97 0.27 -6.04
C GLN A 364 -7.28 1.14 -7.28
N GLY A 365 -6.92 2.43 -7.21
CA GLY A 365 -6.63 3.25 -8.37
C GLY A 365 -5.34 2.79 -9.09
N PHE A 366 -5.21 3.09 -10.38
CA PHE A 366 -4.06 2.61 -11.15
C PHE A 366 -2.74 3.17 -10.60
N PRO A 367 -1.65 2.38 -10.56
CA PRO A 367 -0.36 2.89 -10.12
C PRO A 367 0.11 4.07 -10.97
N ASN A 368 0.78 5.02 -10.33
CA ASN A 368 1.27 6.25 -10.96
C ASN A 368 0.18 7.12 -11.64
N ALA A 369 -1.12 6.92 -11.33
CA ALA A 369 -2.22 7.67 -11.95
C ALA A 369 -2.09 9.20 -11.83
N ILE A 370 -1.49 9.71 -10.75
CA ILE A 370 -1.24 11.16 -10.59
C ILE A 370 -0.36 11.76 -11.70
N ASN A 371 0.46 10.92 -12.36
CA ASN A 371 1.35 11.32 -13.45
C ASN A 371 0.89 10.77 -14.82
N GLN A 372 -0.25 10.08 -14.89
CA GLN A 372 -0.78 9.48 -16.11
C GLN A 372 -2.17 10.06 -16.42
N PRO A 373 -2.27 11.11 -17.25
CA PRO A 373 -3.51 11.87 -17.44
C PRO A 373 -4.65 11.05 -18.09
N ASN A 374 -4.33 9.92 -18.72
CA ASN A 374 -5.30 9.00 -19.29
C ASN A 374 -5.82 7.94 -18.29
N PHE A 375 -5.27 7.88 -17.07
CA PHE A 375 -5.76 7.02 -16.01
C PHE A 375 -6.86 7.72 -15.18
N PRO A 376 -7.76 6.97 -14.52
CA PRO A 376 -8.72 7.55 -13.59
C PRO A 376 -8.02 8.38 -12.52
N SER A 377 -8.52 9.60 -12.29
CA SER A 377 -7.93 10.50 -11.28
C SER A 377 -8.02 9.89 -9.89
N ILE A 378 -6.95 10.06 -9.12
CA ILE A 378 -6.88 9.75 -7.69
C ILE A 378 -6.91 11.01 -6.82
N VAL A 379 -7.06 12.20 -7.41
CA VAL A 379 -7.11 13.47 -6.68
C VAL A 379 -8.50 13.64 -6.06
N VAL A 380 -8.52 13.93 -4.76
CA VAL A 380 -9.75 14.17 -3.99
C VAL A 380 -9.74 15.62 -3.50
N GLN A 381 -10.84 16.35 -3.73
CA GLN A 381 -10.94 17.75 -3.33
C GLN A 381 -11.36 17.89 -1.86
N PRO A 382 -11.04 19.03 -1.19
CA PRO A 382 -11.60 19.34 0.12
C PRO A 382 -13.14 19.35 0.07
N GLY A 383 -13.77 18.65 1.03
CA GLY A 383 -15.22 18.50 1.08
C GLY A 383 -15.78 17.32 0.28
N GLU A 384 -14.99 16.75 -0.63
CA GLU A 384 -15.29 15.45 -1.25
C GLU A 384 -14.88 14.29 -0.34
N LYS A 385 -15.33 13.10 -0.71
CA LYS A 385 -15.06 11.87 0.03
C LYS A 385 -14.60 10.78 -0.92
N TYR A 386 -13.38 10.29 -0.72
CA TYR A 386 -12.94 9.02 -1.27
C TYR A 386 -13.70 7.88 -0.60
N LYS A 387 -14.15 6.91 -1.39
CA LYS A 387 -14.80 5.68 -0.91
C LYS A 387 -14.26 4.48 -1.65
N HIS A 388 -13.74 3.51 -0.92
CA HIS A 388 -13.30 2.24 -1.47
C HIS A 388 -13.85 1.10 -0.61
N THR A 389 -14.67 0.26 -1.23
CA THR A 389 -15.28 -0.91 -0.60
C THR A 389 -14.67 -2.17 -1.19
N MET A 390 -14.33 -3.13 -0.33
CA MET A 390 -13.97 -4.49 -0.68
C MET A 390 -14.92 -5.46 0.02
N LEU A 391 -15.43 -6.46 -0.70
CA LEU A 391 -16.24 -7.54 -0.15
C LEU A 391 -15.57 -8.86 -0.48
N PHE A 392 -15.09 -9.54 0.56
CA PHE A 392 -14.45 -10.85 0.49
C PHE A 392 -15.48 -11.91 0.86
N GLU A 393 -15.90 -12.71 -0.11
CA GLU A 393 -16.83 -13.81 0.09
C GLU A 393 -16.10 -15.14 0.02
N PHE A 394 -16.10 -15.84 1.15
CA PHE A 394 -15.48 -17.14 1.25
C PHE A 394 -16.53 -18.24 1.12
N SER A 395 -16.19 -19.31 0.41
CA SER A 395 -17.02 -20.49 0.25
C SER A 395 -16.14 -21.75 0.09
N VAL A 396 -16.79 -22.89 -0.11
CA VAL A 396 -16.14 -24.15 -0.46
C VAL A 396 -16.77 -24.74 -1.73
N GLU A 397 -15.94 -25.24 -2.65
CA GLU A 397 -16.38 -25.80 -3.94
C GLU A 397 -15.73 -27.14 -4.30
#